data_AF-A0A8H3LCV7-F1
#
_entry.id   AF-A0A8H3LCV7-F1
#
_cell.length_a   1.000
_cell.length_b   1.000
_cell.length_c   1.000
_cell.angle_alpha   90.00
_cell.angle_beta   90.00
_cell.angle_gamma   90.00
#
_symmetry.space_group_name_H-M   'P 1'
#
loop_
_entity.id
_entity.type
_entity.pdbx_description
1 polymer ?
#
loop_
_entity_poly.entity_id
_entity_poly.type
_entity_poly.pdbx_seq_one_letter_code
_entity_poly.pdbx_strand_id
1 'polypeptide(L)'
;MGIAETNMNATNLRFHFKDRLDNQYELRDSQKHPDKLKESGVNLLIHIKWMKFHFDTIWVYYLPPQDKTTQQYFEQIMNNVSTNLDIIHIWMSDINHYFNHALDINPLTSSKKEDIPLCFIHFNLIDFFRFLNPKLKEFSWHKRTNNTSNSIDICIDHIWIQRNILQNLRPA
;
A
#
# COMPACT_ATOMS: atom_id res chain seq x y z
N MET A 1 -0.53 4.64 -9.57
CA MET A 1 0.41 4.83 -8.44
C MET A 1 -0.39 5.27 -7.23
N GLY A 2 -0.38 4.49 -6.16
CA GLY A 2 -0.88 4.93 -4.86
C GLY A 2 0.13 5.87 -4.19
N ILE A 3 -0.36 6.94 -3.59
CA ILE A 3 0.44 7.94 -2.86
C ILE A 3 -0.17 8.08 -1.48
N ALA A 4 0.63 7.90 -0.43
CA ALA A 4 0.23 8.07 0.96
C ALA A 4 1.00 9.25 1.59
N GLU A 5 0.52 9.73 2.73
CA GLU A 5 1.14 10.82 3.51
C GLU A 5 1.39 12.10 2.72
N THR A 6 0.47 12.48 1.83
CA THR A 6 0.67 13.65 0.95
C THR A 6 0.79 14.97 1.70
N ASN A 7 0.29 15.06 2.94
CA ASN A 7 0.39 16.25 3.80
C ASN A 7 -0.06 17.54 3.10
N MET A 8 -1.02 17.41 2.17
CA MET A 8 -1.56 18.47 1.35
C MET A 8 -3.03 18.21 1.10
N ASN A 9 -3.81 19.28 0.97
CA ASN A 9 -5.19 19.14 0.50
C ASN A 9 -5.23 18.83 -1.01
N ALA A 10 -6.37 18.30 -1.49
CA ALA A 10 -6.53 17.88 -2.88
C ALA A 10 -6.27 19.02 -3.88
N THR A 11 -6.70 20.24 -3.54
CA THR A 11 -6.50 21.43 -4.39
C THR A 11 -5.03 21.75 -4.59
N ASN A 12 -4.23 21.75 -3.52
CA ASN A 12 -2.79 22.01 -3.58
C ASN A 12 -2.05 20.89 -4.31
N LEU A 13 -2.44 19.64 -4.08
CA LEU A 13 -1.85 18.50 -4.77
C LEU A 13 -2.09 18.60 -6.29
N ARG A 14 -3.33 18.87 -6.69
CA ARG A 14 -3.70 19.07 -8.10
C ARG A 14 -2.93 20.22 -8.72
N PHE A 15 -2.76 21.33 -8.00
CA PHE A 15 -1.97 22.46 -8.48
C PHE A 15 -0.51 22.05 -8.76
N HIS A 16 0.14 21.32 -7.86
CA HIS A 16 1.51 20.84 -8.06
C HIS A 16 1.69 19.89 -9.25
N PHE A 17 0.65 19.11 -9.56
CA PHE A 17 0.67 18.14 -10.65
C PHE A 17 0.19 18.70 -12.00
N LYS A 18 -0.56 19.81 -11.99
CA LYS A 18 -1.21 20.37 -13.19
C LYS A 18 -0.23 20.68 -14.32
N ASP A 19 0.93 21.23 -13.98
CA ASP A 19 1.94 21.64 -14.97
C ASP A 19 2.93 20.51 -15.33
N ARG A 20 2.88 19.37 -14.61
CA ARG A 20 3.87 18.29 -14.74
C ARG A 20 3.35 17.04 -15.43
N LEU A 21 2.03 16.87 -15.54
CA LEU A 21 1.41 15.62 -15.99
C LEU A 21 0.77 15.70 -17.38
N ASP A 22 0.88 16.81 -18.11
CA ASP A 22 0.43 16.99 -19.50
C ASP A 22 -0.98 16.43 -19.81
N ASN A 23 -1.90 16.46 -18.84
CA ASN A 23 -3.22 15.82 -18.91
C ASN A 23 -3.22 14.30 -19.17
N GLN A 24 -2.08 13.62 -19.07
CA GLN A 24 -1.97 12.18 -19.29
C GLN A 24 -2.40 11.35 -18.08
N TYR A 25 -2.58 11.99 -16.94
CA TYR A 25 -2.93 11.34 -15.68
C TYR A 25 -4.12 12.03 -15.00
N GLU A 26 -5.01 11.21 -14.44
CA GLU A 26 -6.07 11.60 -13.53
C GLU A 26 -5.62 11.34 -12.09
N LEU A 27 -5.83 12.33 -11.21
CA LEU A 27 -5.59 12.23 -9.79
C LEU A 27 -6.92 12.04 -9.05
N ARG A 28 -7.04 10.95 -8.30
CA ARG A 28 -8.17 10.68 -7.40
C ARG A 28 -7.73 10.82 -5.95
N ASP A 29 -8.54 11.52 -5.17
CA ASP A 29 -8.20 11.93 -3.82
C ASP A 29 -9.19 11.33 -2.81
N SER A 30 -8.69 10.76 -1.72
CA SER A 30 -9.48 10.39 -0.55
C SER A 30 -9.27 11.44 0.54
N GLN A 31 -10.17 12.43 0.62
CA GLN A 31 -10.18 13.38 1.75
C GLN A 31 -11.43 13.17 2.60
N LYS A 32 -11.22 12.70 3.84
CA LYS A 32 -12.26 12.69 4.88
C LYS A 32 -12.44 14.07 5.52
N HIS A 33 -11.40 14.91 5.49
CA HIS A 33 -11.40 16.27 6.05
C HIS A 33 -10.64 17.23 5.11
N PRO A 34 -11.32 18.19 4.46
CA PRO A 34 -10.68 19.13 3.54
C PRO A 34 -9.61 20.01 4.22
N ASP A 35 -9.73 20.19 5.54
CA ASP A 35 -8.91 21.13 6.32
C ASP A 35 -7.72 20.47 7.04
N LYS A 36 -7.60 19.13 7.03
CA LYS A 36 -6.52 18.43 7.74
C LYS A 36 -5.28 18.36 6.84
N LEU A 37 -4.34 19.28 7.06
CA LEU A 37 -3.11 19.43 6.26
C LEU A 37 -1.96 18.48 6.67
N LYS A 38 -2.02 17.87 7.86
CA LYS A 38 -0.89 17.08 8.42
C LYS A 38 -1.32 15.66 8.77
N GLU A 39 -0.44 14.71 8.47
CA GLU A 39 -0.51 13.29 8.86
C GLU A 39 -1.73 12.53 8.30
N SER A 40 -2.23 12.95 7.13
CA SER A 40 -3.35 12.30 6.46
C SER A 40 -3.39 12.64 4.98
N GLY A 41 -3.83 11.69 4.16
CA GLY A 41 -4.02 11.87 2.71
C GLY A 41 -3.62 10.62 1.95
N VAL A 42 -4.56 10.10 1.16
CA VAL A 42 -4.30 9.00 0.23
C VAL A 42 -4.82 9.40 -1.14
N ASN A 43 -3.97 9.22 -2.15
CA ASN A 43 -4.25 9.62 -3.51
C ASN A 43 -3.90 8.48 -4.48
N LEU A 44 -4.61 8.41 -5.60
CA LEU A 44 -4.36 7.45 -6.66
C LEU A 44 -4.16 8.22 -7.96
N LEU A 45 -2.95 8.10 -8.52
CA LEU A 45 -2.62 8.64 -9.83
C LEU A 45 -2.80 7.57 -10.91
N ILE A 46 -3.68 7.82 -11.87
CA ILE A 46 -4.08 6.87 -12.93
C ILE A 46 -3.75 7.49 -14.28
N HIS A 47 -3.01 6.78 -15.12
CA HIS A 47 -2.82 7.25 -16.50
C HIS A 47 -4.14 7.09 -17.28
N ILE A 48 -4.57 8.14 -18.00
CA ILE A 48 -5.86 8.18 -18.73
C ILE A 48 -6.10 6.98 -19.65
N LYS A 49 -5.03 6.41 -20.22
CA LYS A 49 -5.13 5.23 -21.11
C LYS A 49 -5.71 4.00 -20.39
N TRP A 50 -5.57 3.94 -19.07
CA TRP A 50 -6.01 2.84 -18.23
C TRP A 50 -7.42 3.04 -17.66
N MET A 51 -7.97 4.25 -17.72
CA MET A 51 -9.29 4.55 -17.13
C MET A 51 -10.46 3.80 -17.79
N LYS A 52 -10.31 3.43 -19.07
CA LYS A 52 -11.33 2.69 -19.82
C LYS A 52 -11.44 1.21 -19.40
N PHE A 53 -10.47 0.69 -18.65
CA PHE A 53 -10.49 -0.68 -18.17
C PHE A 53 -11.18 -0.67 -16.80
N HIS A 54 -12.48 -0.97 -16.81
CA HIS A 54 -13.36 -0.94 -15.63
C HIS A 54 -13.21 -2.15 -14.70
N PHE A 55 -12.14 -2.93 -14.80
CA PHE A 55 -12.09 -4.29 -14.25
C PHE A 55 -11.44 -4.41 -12.86
N ASP A 56 -10.80 -3.36 -12.35
CA ASP A 56 -9.94 -3.50 -11.17
C ASP A 56 -10.32 -2.52 -10.07
N THR A 57 -10.57 -3.05 -8.87
CA THR A 57 -10.63 -2.24 -7.66
C THR A 57 -9.22 -2.10 -7.10
N ILE A 58 -8.63 -0.91 -7.30
CA ILE A 58 -7.36 -0.55 -6.69
C ILE A 58 -7.64 0.10 -5.34
N TRP A 59 -7.25 -0.59 -4.28
CA TRP A 59 -7.23 -0.07 -2.92
C TRP A 59 -5.88 0.60 -2.68
N VAL A 60 -5.92 1.90 -2.40
CA VAL A 60 -4.76 2.60 -1.83
C VAL A 60 -5.07 2.86 -0.38
N TYR A 61 -4.20 2.40 0.51
CA TYR A 61 -4.44 2.45 1.95
C TYR A 61 -3.19 2.92 2.69
N TYR A 62 -3.41 3.65 3.77
CA TYR A 62 -2.37 4.06 4.71
C TYR A 62 -2.81 3.64 6.09
N LEU A 63 -2.07 2.73 6.72
CA LEU A 63 -2.34 2.30 8.09
C LEU A 63 -1.45 3.09 9.06
N PRO A 64 -2.00 3.89 9.99
CA PRO A 64 -1.18 4.59 10.96
C PRO A 64 -0.43 3.58 11.87
N PRO A 65 0.88 3.78 12.16
CA PRO A 65 1.74 2.80 12.84
C PRO A 65 1.32 2.42 14.27
N GLN A 66 0.42 3.18 14.89
CA GLN A 66 0.08 3.03 16.32
C GLN A 66 -1.42 2.86 16.57
N ASP A 67 -2.26 2.89 15.54
CA ASP A 67 -3.72 2.87 15.71
C ASP A 67 -4.32 1.48 15.44
N LYS A 68 -4.16 0.59 16.42
CA LYS A 68 -4.73 -0.77 16.39
C LYS A 68 -6.25 -0.77 16.28
N THR A 69 -6.93 0.26 16.81
CA THR A 69 -8.39 0.36 16.74
C THR A 69 -8.84 0.62 15.30
N THR A 70 -8.18 1.54 14.60
CA THR A 70 -8.43 1.79 13.18
C THR A 70 -8.12 0.55 12.33
N GLN A 71 -7.03 -0.18 12.64
CA GLN A 71 -6.72 -1.43 11.97
C GLN A 71 -7.85 -2.47 12.13
N GLN A 72 -8.31 -2.71 13.36
CA GLN A 72 -9.37 -3.69 13.63
C GLN A 72 -10.70 -3.29 12.98
N TYR A 73 -11.06 -2.00 13.05
CA TYR A 73 -12.27 -1.50 12.41
C TYR A 73 -12.22 -1.69 10.89
N PHE A 74 -11.07 -1.42 10.29
CA PHE A 74 -10.84 -1.62 8.88
C PHE A 74 -10.95 -3.10 8.48
N GLU A 75 -10.29 -4.00 9.22
CA GLU A 75 -10.39 -5.44 8.98
C GLU A 75 -11.84 -5.93 9.08
N GLN A 76 -12.62 -5.42 10.05
CA GLN A 76 -14.05 -5.73 10.16
C GLN A 76 -14.86 -5.28 8.94
N ILE A 77 -14.63 -4.07 8.42
CA ILE A 77 -15.30 -3.60 7.20
C ILE A 77 -14.94 -4.52 6.03
N MET A 78 -13.65 -4.77 5.83
CA MET A 78 -13.16 -5.53 4.68
C MET A 78 -13.61 -6.99 4.71
N ASN A 79 -13.73 -7.60 5.90
CA ASN A 79 -14.25 -8.96 6.05
C ASN A 79 -15.74 -9.07 5.71
N ASN A 80 -16.50 -7.97 5.79
CA ASN A 80 -17.92 -7.93 5.41
C ASN A 80 -18.12 -7.61 3.92
N VAL A 81 -17.07 -7.23 3.19
CA VAL A 81 -17.16 -7.01 1.75
C VAL A 81 -17.26 -8.36 1.04
N SER A 82 -18.30 -8.52 0.21
CA SER A 82 -18.46 -9.71 -0.62
C SER A 82 -17.33 -9.78 -1.65
N THR A 83 -16.66 -10.93 -1.69
CA THR A 83 -15.66 -11.23 -2.72
C THR A 83 -16.38 -11.58 -4.02
N ASN A 84 -16.66 -10.58 -4.85
CA ASN A 84 -17.03 -10.86 -6.23
C ASN A 84 -15.77 -11.30 -6.98
N LEU A 85 -15.76 -12.54 -7.49
CA LEU A 85 -14.62 -13.11 -8.22
C LEU A 85 -14.33 -12.41 -9.54
N ASP A 86 -15.31 -11.68 -10.09
CA ASP A 86 -15.15 -10.87 -11.30
C ASP A 86 -14.44 -9.54 -11.04
N ILE A 87 -14.28 -9.16 -9.76
CA ILE A 87 -13.55 -7.96 -9.37
C ILE A 87 -12.15 -8.35 -8.94
N ILE A 88 -11.17 -7.77 -9.61
CA ILE A 88 -9.77 -7.93 -9.23
C ILE A 88 -9.42 -6.89 -8.17
N HIS A 89 -8.86 -7.34 -7.06
CA HIS A 89 -8.38 -6.46 -6.00
C HIS A 89 -6.84 -6.32 -6.03
N ILE A 90 -6.39 -5.08 -6.16
CA ILE A 90 -4.97 -4.70 -5.99
C ILE A 90 -4.88 -3.77 -4.81
N TRP A 91 -4.04 -4.11 -3.86
CA TRP A 91 -3.76 -3.32 -2.67
C TRP A 91 -2.40 -2.68 -2.77
N MET A 92 -2.33 -1.38 -2.53
CA MET A 92 -1.08 -0.63 -2.43
C MET A 92 -1.11 0.13 -1.12
N SER A 93 -0.16 -0.15 -0.23
CA SER A 93 -0.21 0.50 1.08
C SER A 93 1.11 0.55 1.81
N ASP A 94 1.29 1.66 2.52
CA ASP A 94 2.11 1.71 3.72
C ASP A 94 1.28 1.12 4.88
N ILE A 95 1.60 -0.13 5.25
CA ILE A 95 0.91 -0.86 6.33
C ILE A 95 1.58 -0.55 7.68
N ASN A 96 2.75 0.10 7.68
CA ASN A 96 3.56 0.27 8.89
C ASN A 96 3.82 -1.06 9.65
N HIS A 97 3.86 -2.17 8.92
CA HIS A 97 3.93 -3.53 9.45
C HIS A 97 4.74 -4.39 8.48
N TYR A 98 5.47 -5.37 8.99
CA TYR A 98 6.33 -6.23 8.18
C TYR A 98 6.10 -7.70 8.55
N PHE A 99 6.12 -8.59 7.55
CA PHE A 99 5.60 -9.95 7.75
C PHE A 99 6.69 -11.00 7.96
N ASN A 100 7.86 -10.79 7.34
CA ASN A 100 8.99 -11.69 7.41
C ASN A 100 10.19 -11.00 8.05
N HIS A 101 10.33 -11.09 9.37
CA HIS A 101 11.42 -10.45 10.10
C HIS A 101 12.83 -10.72 9.51
N ALA A 102 13.09 -11.93 9.02
CA ALA A 102 14.41 -12.26 8.48
C ALA A 102 14.76 -11.44 7.22
N LEU A 103 13.74 -11.04 6.45
CA LEU A 103 13.90 -10.37 5.15
C LEU A 103 13.45 -8.91 5.17
N ASP A 104 12.55 -8.54 6.07
CA ASP A 104 11.86 -7.24 6.05
C ASP A 104 12.39 -6.27 7.11
N ILE A 105 13.31 -6.69 8.01
CA ILE A 105 13.94 -5.78 8.97
C ILE A 105 15.47 -5.90 9.01
N ASN A 106 16.14 -4.78 9.26
CA ASN A 106 17.56 -4.70 9.51
C ASN A 106 17.89 -3.57 10.52
N PRO A 107 18.64 -3.83 11.60
CA PRO A 107 19.13 -5.13 12.05
C PRO A 107 17.99 -6.04 12.52
N LEU A 108 18.22 -7.35 12.51
CA LEU A 108 17.22 -8.31 13.00
C LEU A 108 17.03 -8.13 14.51
N THR A 109 15.85 -7.69 14.92
CA THR A 109 15.50 -7.51 16.34
C THR A 109 14.73 -8.69 16.92
N SER A 110 14.15 -9.55 16.07
CA SER A 110 13.37 -10.71 16.47
C SER A 110 13.24 -11.71 15.33
N SER A 111 13.05 -12.99 15.63
CA SER A 111 12.75 -14.07 14.65
C SER A 111 11.26 -14.39 14.55
N LYS A 112 10.39 -13.60 15.19
CA LYS A 112 8.94 -13.81 15.12
C LYS A 112 8.46 -13.64 13.67
N LYS A 113 7.30 -14.21 13.36
CA LYS A 113 6.53 -13.84 12.18
C LYS A 113 5.32 -13.09 12.69
N GLU A 114 4.95 -12.01 12.02
CA GLU A 114 3.70 -11.33 12.34
C GLU A 114 2.57 -11.93 11.51
N ASP A 115 1.37 -11.88 12.06
CA ASP A 115 0.18 -12.45 11.42
C ASP A 115 -0.25 -11.57 10.23
N ILE A 116 -0.64 -12.22 9.13
CA ILE A 116 -1.22 -11.54 7.98
C ILE A 116 -2.65 -11.14 8.35
N PRO A 117 -3.10 -9.90 8.04
CA PRO A 117 -4.48 -9.47 8.27
C PRO A 117 -5.50 -10.46 7.69
N LEU A 118 -6.55 -10.79 8.46
CA LEU A 118 -7.57 -11.75 8.04
C LEU A 118 -8.24 -11.37 6.72
N CYS A 119 -8.41 -10.06 6.48
CA CYS A 119 -8.98 -9.57 5.22
C CYS A 119 -8.12 -9.96 4.01
N PHE A 120 -6.79 -10.01 4.13
CA PHE A 120 -5.93 -10.42 3.02
C PHE A 120 -6.10 -11.90 2.70
N ILE A 121 -6.38 -12.73 3.71
CA ILE A 121 -6.71 -14.14 3.54
C ILE A 121 -8.09 -14.28 2.87
N HIS A 122 -9.09 -13.52 3.33
CA HIS A 122 -10.45 -13.48 2.77
C HIS A 122 -10.45 -13.17 1.28
N PHE A 123 -9.68 -12.16 0.87
CA PHE A 123 -9.51 -11.79 -0.55
C PHE A 123 -8.50 -12.67 -1.31
N ASN A 124 -7.89 -13.68 -0.68
CA ASN A 124 -6.83 -14.52 -1.25
C ASN A 124 -5.72 -13.69 -1.90
N LEU A 125 -5.27 -12.65 -1.17
CA LEU A 125 -4.20 -11.77 -1.60
C LEU A 125 -2.83 -12.40 -1.33
N ILE A 126 -1.86 -12.01 -2.16
CA ILE A 126 -0.45 -12.35 -2.00
C ILE A 126 0.39 -11.08 -2.02
N ASP A 127 1.44 -11.04 -1.19
CA ASP A 127 2.48 -10.02 -1.31
C ASP A 127 3.21 -10.25 -2.63
N PHE A 128 3.00 -9.35 -3.59
CA PHE A 128 3.50 -9.50 -4.95
C PHE A 128 5.02 -9.43 -5.01
N PHE A 129 5.63 -8.51 -4.25
CA PHE A 129 7.08 -8.38 -4.21
C PHE A 129 7.72 -9.63 -3.63
N ARG A 130 7.20 -10.13 -2.50
CA ARG A 130 7.73 -11.33 -1.85
C ARG A 130 7.48 -12.60 -2.66
N PHE A 131 6.38 -12.65 -3.41
CA PHE A 131 6.09 -13.75 -4.34
C PHE A 131 7.14 -13.84 -5.46
N LEU A 132 7.48 -12.71 -6.08
CA LEU A 132 8.52 -12.67 -7.12
C LEU A 132 9.93 -12.84 -6.56
N ASN A 133 10.18 -12.31 -5.36
CA ASN A 133 11.50 -12.22 -4.74
C ASN A 133 11.52 -12.89 -3.35
N PRO A 134 11.40 -14.24 -3.28
CA PRO A 134 11.19 -14.95 -2.02
C PRO A 134 12.36 -14.87 -1.02
N LYS A 135 13.55 -14.47 -1.48
CA LYS A 135 14.78 -14.41 -0.67
C LYS A 135 15.43 -13.03 -0.64
N LEU A 136 14.91 -12.07 -1.39
CA LEU A 136 15.56 -10.76 -1.54
C LEU A 136 15.31 -9.90 -0.30
N LYS A 137 16.36 -9.22 0.17
CA LYS A 137 16.30 -8.30 1.31
C LYS A 137 16.25 -6.87 0.77
N GLU A 138 15.05 -6.30 0.68
CA GLU A 138 14.80 -4.92 0.27
C GLU A 138 13.89 -4.24 1.27
N PHE A 139 14.03 -2.92 1.40
CA PHE A 139 13.36 -2.11 2.41
C PHE A 139 12.75 -0.89 1.74
N SER A 140 11.66 -0.40 2.31
CA SER A 140 10.94 0.76 1.81
C SER A 140 11.04 1.97 2.75
N TRP A 141 11.38 1.73 4.02
CA TRP A 141 11.54 2.75 5.03
C TRP A 141 12.88 2.66 5.75
N HIS A 142 13.46 3.83 6.06
CA HIS A 142 14.79 3.95 6.62
C HIS A 142 14.84 4.97 7.77
N LYS A 143 15.13 4.50 8.98
CA LYS A 143 15.56 5.34 10.09
C LYS A 143 17.06 5.57 10.00
N ARG A 144 17.46 6.78 9.64
CA ARG A 144 18.86 7.22 9.73
C ARG A 144 19.06 7.95 11.05
N THR A 145 20.13 7.59 11.77
CA THR A 145 20.56 8.32 12.96
C THR A 145 22.03 8.67 12.80
N ASN A 146 22.51 9.70 13.50
CA ASN A 146 23.92 10.11 13.47
C ASN A 146 24.88 9.00 13.93
N ASN A 147 24.36 7.99 14.65
CA ASN A 147 25.10 6.79 15.02
C ASN A 147 24.71 5.65 14.07
N THR A 148 25.65 5.19 13.23
CA THR A 148 25.38 4.14 12.23
C THR A 148 24.93 2.82 12.86
N SER A 149 25.26 2.57 14.12
CA SER A 149 24.81 1.40 14.88
C SER A 149 23.31 1.39 15.22
N ASN A 150 22.62 2.53 15.08
CA ASN A 150 21.19 2.68 15.40
C ASN A 150 20.33 2.88 14.15
N SER A 151 20.86 2.67 12.94
CA SER A 151 20.05 2.72 11.72
C SER A 151 19.12 1.51 11.65
N ILE A 152 17.87 1.73 11.24
CA ILE A 152 16.88 0.68 11.05
C ILE A 152 16.33 0.78 9.64
N ASP A 153 16.32 -0.32 8.90
CA ASP A 153 15.67 -0.45 7.60
C ASP A 153 14.51 -1.43 7.73
N ILE A 154 13.35 -1.08 7.19
CA ILE A 154 12.13 -1.89 7.28
C ILE A 154 11.39 -1.90 5.93
N CYS A 155 10.84 -3.04 5.54
CA CYS A 155 9.90 -3.16 4.43
C CYS A 155 8.47 -3.07 4.98
N ILE A 156 7.79 -1.93 4.75
CA ILE A 156 6.43 -1.65 5.25
C ILE A 156 5.46 -1.20 4.13
N ASP A 157 6.01 -0.91 2.96
CA ASP A 157 5.24 -0.60 1.75
C ASP A 157 5.04 -1.89 0.96
N HIS A 158 3.80 -2.33 0.86
CA HIS A 158 3.46 -3.59 0.20
C HIS A 158 2.48 -3.37 -0.94
N ILE A 159 2.66 -4.18 -1.98
CA ILE A 159 1.68 -4.37 -3.04
C ILE A 159 1.11 -5.78 -2.88
N TRP A 160 -0.15 -5.88 -2.50
CA TRP A 160 -0.86 -7.15 -2.43
C TRP A 160 -1.79 -7.31 -3.62
N ILE A 161 -1.74 -8.45 -4.29
CA ILE A 161 -2.60 -8.72 -5.44
C ILE A 161 -3.40 -9.99 -5.23
N GLN A 162 -4.59 -10.05 -5.82
CA GLN A 162 -5.38 -11.26 -5.80
C GLN A 162 -4.69 -12.39 -6.56
N ARG A 163 -4.60 -13.57 -5.94
CA ARG A 163 -3.83 -14.71 -6.49
C ARG A 163 -4.29 -15.15 -7.87
N ASN A 164 -5.58 -15.01 -8.20
CA ASN A 164 -6.12 -15.39 -9.52
C ASN A 164 -5.51 -14.58 -10.68
N ILE A 165 -5.03 -13.36 -10.44
CA ILE A 165 -4.31 -12.54 -11.44
C ILE A 165 -3.07 -13.28 -11.94
N LEU A 166 -2.40 -14.06 -11.07
CA LEU A 166 -1.19 -14.79 -11.44
C LEU A 166 -1.42 -15.79 -12.58
N GLN A 167 -2.63 -16.33 -12.73
CA GLN A 167 -2.94 -17.24 -13.84
C GLN A 167 -2.89 -16.53 -15.20
N ASN A 168 -3.07 -15.21 -15.20
CA ASN A 168 -2.99 -14.36 -16.39
C ASN A 168 -1.60 -13.74 -16.59
N LEU A 169 -0.72 -13.81 -15.60
CA LEU A 169 0.68 -13.41 -15.73
C LEU A 169 1.44 -14.54 -16.43
N ARG A 170 1.67 -14.40 -17.74
CA ARG A 170 2.61 -15.29 -18.44
C ARG A 170 4.00 -15.12 -17.80
N PRO A 171 4.73 -16.21 -17.54
CA PRO A 171 6.15 -16.11 -17.25
C PRO A 171 6.84 -15.34 -18.37
N ALA A 172 7.73 -14.42 -17.99
CA ALA A 172 8.61 -13.73 -18.92
C ALA A 172 9.56 -14.71 -19.62
#